data_AF-A0A8X6W338-F1
#
_entry.id   AF-A0A8X6W338-F1
#
_cell.length_a   1.000
_cell.length_b   1.000
_cell.length_c   1.000
_cell.angle_alpha   90.00
_cell.angle_beta   90.00
_cell.angle_gamma   90.00
#
_symmetry.space_group_name_H-M   'P 1'
#
loop_
_entity.id
_entity.type
_entity.pdbx_description
1 polymer ?
#
loop_
_entity_poly.entity_id
_entity_poly.type
_entity_poly.pdbx_seq_one_letter_code
_entity_poly.pdbx_strand_id
1 'polypeptide(L)'
;MTSPWGHWRSFVEWALNEIAVVPDFHKRILFSDEAHFWLNGYVNKQNCHIWSEANPQVYIETPLHPEKLTGALYGLVESFFKNDEIHNVTVNRDRYRAIITNFFIPELNNYDVQVLWFQQDGATCHTAHATIDFLKDKFGNRLISRFGPVN
;
A
#
# COMPACT_ATOMS: atom_id res chain seq x y z
N MET A 1 8.78 -12.04 25.28
CA MET A 1 8.49 -12.31 23.86
C MET A 1 6.98 -12.41 23.74
N THR A 2 6.32 -11.43 23.14
CA THR A 2 4.90 -11.53 22.79
C THR A 2 4.76 -12.46 21.58
N SER A 3 3.78 -13.36 21.63
CA SER A 3 3.46 -14.27 20.53
C SER A 3 3.15 -13.46 19.25
N PRO A 4 3.49 -13.96 18.03
CA PRO A 4 3.14 -13.30 16.77
C PRO A 4 1.65 -12.97 16.64
N TRP A 5 0.81 -13.72 17.34
CA TRP A 5 -0.64 -13.56 17.37
C TRP A 5 -1.12 -12.44 18.30
N GLY A 6 -0.28 -11.95 19.21
CA GLY A 6 -0.63 -10.87 20.13
C GLY A 6 -0.82 -9.55 19.39
N HIS A 7 0.07 -9.24 18.45
CA HIS A 7 0.01 -8.02 17.64
C HIS A 7 -1.27 -7.92 16.82
N TRP A 8 -1.58 -8.99 16.07
CA TRP A 8 -2.80 -9.08 15.27
C TRP A 8 -4.07 -8.97 16.12
N ARG A 9 -4.12 -9.65 17.27
CA ARG A 9 -5.29 -9.58 18.17
C ARG A 9 -5.52 -8.17 18.70
N SER A 10 -4.47 -7.49 19.15
CA SER A 10 -4.58 -6.12 19.64
C SER A 10 -5.06 -5.16 18.54
N PHE A 11 -4.59 -5.32 17.31
CA PHE A 11 -5.07 -4.54 16.17
C PHE A 11 -6.56 -4.80 15.90
N VAL A 12 -6.99 -6.07 15.87
CA VAL A 12 -8.39 -6.44 15.64
C VAL A 12 -9.30 -5.92 16.75
N GLU A 13 -8.90 -6.04 18.01
CA GLU A 13 -9.66 -5.52 19.16
C GLU A 13 -9.81 -3.99 19.08
N TRP A 14 -8.73 -3.28 18.74
CA TRP A 14 -8.79 -1.85 18.49
C TRP A 14 -9.77 -1.50 17.36
N ALA A 15 -9.66 -2.17 16.21
CA ALA A 15 -10.52 -1.91 15.06
C ALA A 15 -12.01 -2.19 15.36
N LEU A 16 -12.30 -3.26 16.11
CA LEU A 16 -13.66 -3.57 16.55
C LEU A 16 -14.22 -2.48 17.47
N ASN A 17 -13.41 -1.92 18.36
CA ASN A 17 -13.83 -0.82 19.23
C ASN A 17 -14.13 0.44 18.42
N GLU A 18 -13.30 0.80 17.43
CA GLU A 18 -13.56 1.94 16.54
C GLU A 18 -14.85 1.74 15.73
N ILE A 19 -15.07 0.54 15.17
CA ILE A 19 -16.28 0.20 14.41
C ILE A 19 -17.54 0.26 15.29
N ALA A 20 -17.44 -0.09 16.57
CA ALA A 20 -18.56 -0.03 17.50
C ALA A 20 -18.96 1.42 17.86
N VAL A 21 -18.01 2.35 17.83
CA VAL A 21 -18.22 3.77 18.18
C VAL A 21 -18.59 4.61 16.96
N VAL A 22 -17.97 4.33 15.81
CA VAL A 22 -18.10 5.13 14.59
C VAL A 22 -18.79 4.29 13.51
N PRO A 23 -20.05 4.61 13.16
CA PRO A 23 -20.73 3.97 12.04
C PRO A 23 -19.91 4.13 10.75
N ASP A 24 -19.82 3.05 9.98
CA ASP A 24 -19.08 2.99 8.72
C ASP A 24 -17.60 3.43 8.85
N PHE A 25 -16.94 3.15 9.99
CA PHE A 25 -15.54 3.50 10.22
C PHE A 25 -14.60 3.12 9.06
N HIS A 26 -14.80 1.96 8.45
CA HIS A 26 -14.03 1.48 7.29
C HIS A 26 -14.05 2.43 6.09
N LYS A 27 -15.12 3.23 5.90
CA LYS A 27 -15.21 4.25 4.82
C LYS A 27 -14.36 5.48 5.10
N ARG A 28 -13.85 5.63 6.33
CA ARG A 28 -12.95 6.72 6.73
C ARG A 28 -11.48 6.34 6.59
N ILE A 29 -11.17 5.10 6.20
CA ILE A 29 -9.79 4.63 6.05
C ILE A 29 -9.38 4.74 4.58
N LEU A 30 -8.33 5.52 4.33
CA LEU A 30 -7.59 5.55 3.07
C LEU A 30 -6.56 4.43 3.10
N PHE A 31 -6.86 3.33 2.41
CA PHE A 31 -5.93 2.23 2.21
C PHE A 31 -4.91 2.56 1.15
N SER A 32 -3.66 2.16 1.36
CA SER A 32 -2.62 2.29 0.36
C SER A 32 -1.79 1.03 0.20
N ASP A 33 -1.43 0.74 -1.04
CA ASP A 33 -0.59 -0.40 -1.40
C ASP A 33 0.14 -0.13 -2.73
N GLU A 34 1.22 -0.87 -2.94
CA GLU A 34 2.05 -0.78 -4.13
C GLU A 34 1.88 -2.04 -4.96
N ALA A 35 1.46 -1.86 -6.21
CA ALA A 35 1.24 -2.96 -7.13
C ALA A 35 2.26 -2.94 -8.27
N HIS A 36 2.79 -4.11 -8.61
CA HIS A 36 3.60 -4.31 -9.81
C HIS A 36 2.73 -4.81 -10.96
N PHE A 37 2.65 -4.02 -12.03
CA PHE A 37 2.03 -4.38 -13.29
C PHE A 37 3.10 -4.79 -14.28
N TRP A 38 2.94 -5.96 -14.89
CA TRP A 38 3.88 -6.48 -15.88
C TRP A 38 3.38 -6.15 -17.28
N LEU A 39 4.19 -5.44 -18.06
CA LEU A 39 3.76 -4.89 -19.36
C LEU A 39 3.72 -5.94 -20.48
N ASN A 40 4.27 -7.13 -20.24
CA ASN A 40 4.37 -8.22 -21.20
C ASN A 40 3.40 -9.38 -20.92
N GLY A 41 2.38 -9.17 -20.07
CA GLY A 41 1.47 -10.24 -19.66
C GLY A 41 2.13 -11.30 -18.77
N TYR A 42 3.27 -10.99 -18.14
CA TYR A 42 3.89 -11.90 -17.18
C TYR A 42 2.93 -12.18 -16.04
N VAL A 43 2.61 -13.45 -15.86
CA VAL A 43 1.72 -13.93 -14.82
C VAL A 43 2.56 -14.53 -13.70
N ASN A 44 2.38 -14.03 -12.47
CA ASN A 44 3.04 -14.60 -11.31
C ASN A 44 2.54 -16.05 -11.09
N LYS A 45 3.44 -17.03 -11.29
CA LYS A 45 3.15 -18.47 -11.14
C LYS A 45 2.65 -18.87 -9.74
N GLN A 46 2.92 -18.07 -8.71
CA GLN A 46 2.40 -18.32 -7.36
C GLN A 46 0.92 -17.91 -7.22
N ASN A 47 0.45 -16.96 -8.03
CA ASN A 47 -0.95 -16.49 -8.03
C ASN A 47 -1.78 -17.02 -9.20
N CYS A 48 -1.16 -17.64 -10.20
CA CYS A 48 -1.85 -18.20 -11.35
C CYS A 48 -1.98 -19.71 -11.23
N HIS A 49 -3.18 -20.12 -10.81
CA HIS A 49 -3.57 -21.51 -10.77
C HIS A 49 -4.39 -21.83 -12.02
N ILE A 50 -3.84 -22.65 -12.91
CA ILE A 50 -4.56 -23.16 -14.08
C ILE A 50 -5.23 -24.46 -13.67
N TRP A 51 -6.55 -24.46 -13.60
CA TRP A 51 -7.33 -25.67 -13.34
C TRP A 51 -7.65 -26.38 -14.66
N SER A 52 -7.32 -27.66 -14.73
CA SER A 52 -7.62 -28.54 -15.87
C SER A 52 -7.83 -29.95 -15.32
N GLU A 53 -8.72 -30.74 -15.95
CA GLU A 53 -8.98 -32.13 -15.56
C GLU A 53 -7.76 -33.04 -15.75
N ALA A 54 -6.82 -32.66 -16.64
CA ALA A 54 -5.53 -33.31 -16.83
C ALA A 54 -4.41 -32.27 -16.92
N ASN A 55 -3.20 -32.64 -16.48
CA ASN A 55 -2.03 -31.76 -16.56
C ASN A 55 -1.75 -31.39 -18.03
N PRO A 56 -1.87 -30.10 -18.42
CA PRO A 56 -1.83 -29.70 -19.82
C PRO A 56 -0.42 -29.80 -20.46
N GLN A 57 0.65 -30.09 -19.70
CA GLN A 57 2.03 -30.21 -20.21
C GLN A 57 2.50 -28.98 -21.03
N VAL A 58 1.91 -27.81 -20.76
CA VAL A 58 2.25 -26.56 -21.44
C VAL A 58 3.40 -25.87 -20.70
N TYR A 59 4.50 -25.63 -21.41
CA TYR A 59 5.61 -24.82 -20.94
C TYR A 59 5.50 -23.43 -21.58
N ILE A 60 5.39 -22.40 -20.74
CA ILE A 60 5.47 -21.00 -21.19
C ILE A 60 6.83 -20.48 -20.76
N GLU A 61 7.70 -20.22 -21.74
CA GLU A 61 8.94 -19.49 -21.52
C GLU A 61 8.61 -18.01 -21.26
N THR A 62 9.06 -17.51 -20.12
CA THR A 62 8.94 -16.10 -19.75
C THR A 62 10.32 -15.52 -19.51
N PRO A 63 10.57 -14.25 -19.88
CA PRO A 63 11.81 -13.56 -19.56
C PRO A 63 12.09 -13.63 -18.04
N LEU A 64 13.37 -13.69 -17.66
CA LEU A 64 13.78 -13.69 -16.24
C LEU A 64 13.54 -12.31 -15.58
N HIS A 65 13.61 -11.23 -16.37
CA HIS A 65 13.39 -9.85 -15.93
C HIS A 65 12.46 -9.09 -16.87
N PRO A 66 11.16 -9.45 -16.92
CA PRO A 66 10.21 -8.68 -17.70
C PRO A 66 10.02 -7.29 -17.12
N GLU A 67 9.79 -6.34 -18.01
CA GLU A 67 9.60 -4.94 -17.63
C GLU A 67 8.34 -4.78 -16.76
N LYS A 68 8.50 -4.07 -15.64
CA LYS A 68 7.44 -3.83 -14.66
C LYS A 68 7.21 -2.35 -14.47
N LEU A 69 5.94 -1.99 -14.38
CA LEU A 69 5.48 -0.71 -13.88
C LEU A 69 5.09 -0.88 -12.41
N THR A 70 5.64 -0.07 -11.52
CA THR A 70 5.15 0.00 -10.13
C THR A 70 4.19 1.18 -10.03
N GLY A 71 2.99 0.92 -9.53
CA GLY A 71 2.02 1.96 -9.16
C GLY A 71 1.77 1.93 -7.66
N ALA A 72 1.45 3.08 -7.08
CA ALA A 72 0.87 3.18 -5.76
C ALA A 72 -0.60 3.57 -5.90
N LEU A 73 -1.46 2.79 -5.23
CA LEU A 73 -2.87 3.10 -5.06
C LEU A 73 -3.04 3.68 -3.65
N TYR A 74 -3.72 4.83 -3.56
CA TYR A 74 -4.09 5.46 -2.31
C TYR A 74 -5.61 5.72 -2.31
N GLY A 75 -6.39 4.74 -1.88
CA GLY A 75 -7.86 4.77 -1.99
C GLY A 75 -8.31 4.82 -3.44
N LEU A 76 -8.82 5.98 -3.90
CA LEU A 76 -9.28 6.23 -5.27
C LEU A 76 -8.23 6.93 -6.16
N VAL A 77 -7.07 7.30 -5.59
CA VAL A 77 -6.01 8.01 -6.32
C VAL A 77 -4.94 7.00 -6.75
N GLU A 78 -4.68 6.94 -8.05
CA GLU A 78 -3.62 6.13 -8.65
C GLU A 78 -2.42 6.99 -9.03
N SER A 79 -1.22 6.51 -8.76
CA SER A 79 0.03 7.15 -9.17
C SER A 79 1.06 6.14 -9.66
N PHE A 80 1.90 6.53 -10.60
CA PHE A 80 2.94 5.67 -11.17
C PHE A 80 4.33 6.17 -10.81
N PHE A 81 5.22 5.25 -10.43
CA PHE A 81 6.63 5.55 -10.19
C PHE A 81 7.37 5.62 -11.53
N LYS A 82 7.57 6.84 -12.05
CA LYS A 82 8.31 7.12 -13.28
C LYS A 82 9.38 8.19 -13.03
N ASN A 83 10.47 8.16 -13.79
CA ASN A 83 11.44 9.27 -13.84
C ASN A 83 11.06 10.29 -14.93
N ASP A 84 11.85 11.37 -15.06
CA ASP A 84 11.64 12.45 -16.06
C ASP A 84 11.67 11.95 -17.51
N GLU A 85 12.26 10.78 -17.74
CA GLU A 85 12.31 10.10 -19.04
C GLU A 85 11.22 9.01 -19.19
N ILE A 86 10.23 8.99 -18.28
CA ILE A 86 9.09 8.05 -18.26
C ILE A 86 9.49 6.59 -18.00
N HIS A 87 10.76 6.31 -17.68
CA HIS A 87 11.23 4.99 -17.31
C HIS A 87 10.70 4.54 -15.94
N ASN A 88 10.42 3.25 -15.84
CA ASN A 88 10.03 2.59 -14.60
C ASN A 88 11.18 2.59 -13.60
N VAL A 89 10.87 2.90 -12.35
CA VAL A 89 11.87 3.05 -11.29
C VAL A 89 11.44 2.34 -10.02
N THR A 90 12.39 1.71 -9.35
CA THR A 90 12.16 1.05 -8.07
C THR A 90 11.73 2.06 -7.01
N VAL A 91 10.69 1.70 -6.25
CA VAL A 91 10.26 2.49 -5.10
C VAL A 91 11.35 2.46 -4.05
N ASN A 92 11.85 3.63 -3.67
CA ASN A 92 12.70 3.81 -2.52
C ASN A 92 12.06 4.83 -1.57
N ARG A 93 12.60 4.97 -0.37
CA ARG A 93 12.05 5.87 0.66
C ARG A 93 11.84 7.31 0.18
N ASP A 94 12.74 7.85 -0.65
CA ASP A 94 12.68 9.25 -1.08
C ASP A 94 11.67 9.44 -2.20
N ARG A 95 11.59 8.49 -3.15
CA ARG A 95 10.57 8.48 -4.21
C ARG A 95 9.18 8.27 -3.64
N TYR A 96 9.03 7.36 -2.67
CA TYR A 96 7.77 7.15 -1.96
C TYR A 96 7.31 8.45 -1.27
N ARG A 97 8.21 9.08 -0.49
CA ARG A 97 7.91 10.36 0.16
C ARG A 97 7.55 11.45 -0.84
N ALA A 98 8.28 11.55 -1.96
CA ALA A 98 7.99 12.53 -3.01
C ALA A 98 6.60 12.33 -3.62
N ILE A 99 6.17 11.09 -3.88
CA ILE A 99 4.83 10.80 -4.40
C ILE A 99 3.76 11.17 -3.39
N ILE A 100 3.94 10.77 -2.12
CA ILE A 100 3.00 11.13 -1.07
C ILE A 100 2.88 12.66 -0.95
N THR A 101 4.00 13.37 -0.85
CA THR A 101 4.02 14.81 -0.60
C THR A 101 3.53 15.62 -1.80
N ASN A 102 3.94 15.26 -3.02
CA ASN A 102 3.73 16.11 -4.19
C ASN A 102 2.50 15.73 -5.02
N PHE A 103 1.98 14.51 -4.87
CA PHE A 103 0.83 14.03 -5.64
C PHE A 103 -0.32 13.63 -4.73
N PHE A 104 -0.13 12.67 -3.83
CA PHE A 104 -1.24 12.13 -3.04
C PHE A 104 -1.87 13.17 -2.09
N ILE A 105 -1.08 13.83 -1.24
CA ILE A 105 -1.62 14.81 -0.29
C ILE A 105 -2.35 15.97 -1.01
N PRO A 106 -1.82 16.55 -2.10
CA PRO A 106 -2.56 17.53 -2.88
C PRO A 106 -3.92 17.06 -3.43
N GLU A 107 -4.03 15.80 -3.86
CA GLU A 107 -5.31 15.23 -4.32
C GLU A 107 -6.36 15.12 -3.20
N LEU A 108 -5.90 15.07 -1.94
CA LEU A 108 -6.79 15.07 -0.77
C LEU A 108 -7.36 16.45 -0.42
N ASN A 109 -6.96 17.53 -1.10
CA ASN A 109 -7.43 18.90 -0.78
C ASN A 109 -8.96 19.07 -0.86
N ASN A 110 -9.64 18.24 -1.66
CA ASN A 110 -11.10 18.26 -1.79
C ASN A 110 -11.82 17.38 -0.75
N TYR A 111 -11.06 16.71 0.13
CA TYR A 111 -11.57 15.81 1.14
C TYR A 111 -11.29 16.35 2.54
N ASP A 112 -12.17 16.03 3.49
CA ASP A 112 -11.93 16.36 4.88
C ASP A 112 -10.90 15.38 5.51
N VAL A 113 -9.62 15.68 5.31
CA VAL A 113 -8.51 14.91 5.88
C VAL A 113 -8.57 14.87 7.42
N GLN A 114 -9.31 15.79 8.06
CA GLN A 114 -9.48 15.79 9.52
C GLN A 114 -10.40 14.68 10.04
N VAL A 115 -11.12 13.97 9.18
CA VAL A 115 -11.91 12.80 9.58
C VAL A 115 -11.38 11.49 9.01
N LEU A 116 -10.40 11.56 8.11
CA LEU A 116 -9.82 10.42 7.43
C LEU A 116 -8.64 9.81 8.21
N TRP A 117 -8.57 8.50 8.15
CA TRP A 117 -7.46 7.67 8.59
C TRP A 117 -6.61 7.30 7.39
N PHE A 118 -5.30 7.24 7.56
CA PHE A 118 -4.39 6.74 6.54
C PHE A 118 -3.79 5.40 6.97
N GLN A 119 -3.83 4.42 6.08
CA GLN A 119 -3.24 3.10 6.29
C GLN A 119 -2.20 2.78 5.23
N GLN A 120 -1.03 2.31 5.67
CA GLN A 120 0.02 1.75 4.82
C GLN A 120 0.62 0.50 5.49
N ASP A 121 1.23 -0.36 4.70
CA ASP A 121 1.85 -1.60 5.20
C ASP A 121 3.21 -1.36 5.89
N GLY A 122 3.87 -2.44 6.30
CA GLY A 122 5.15 -2.40 7.00
C GLY A 122 6.40 -2.29 6.11
N ALA A 123 6.28 -1.97 4.83
CA ALA A 123 7.41 -1.91 3.90
C ALA A 123 8.49 -0.91 4.36
N THR A 124 9.74 -1.16 3.98
CA THR A 124 10.87 -0.34 4.46
C THR A 124 10.82 1.10 3.94
N CYS A 125 10.26 1.34 2.75
CA CYS A 125 10.02 2.69 2.21
C CYS A 125 8.96 3.46 3.03
N HIS A 126 7.92 2.77 3.50
CA HIS A 126 6.79 3.35 4.25
C HIS A 126 7.17 3.74 5.67
N THR A 127 8.06 2.96 6.27
CA THR A 127 8.46 3.07 7.67
C THR A 127 9.68 3.98 7.92
N ALA A 128 10.19 4.63 6.87
CA ALA A 128 11.24 5.62 7.02
C ALA A 128 10.77 6.77 7.93
N HIS A 129 11.60 7.17 8.91
CA HIS A 129 11.20 8.15 9.92
C HIS A 129 10.67 9.45 9.32
N ALA A 130 11.35 10.01 8.32
CA ALA A 130 10.90 11.23 7.65
C ALA A 130 9.51 11.10 7.00
N THR A 131 9.16 9.92 6.49
CA THR A 131 7.84 9.63 5.93
C THR A 131 6.80 9.49 7.03
N ILE A 132 7.10 8.78 8.10
CA ILE A 132 6.21 8.62 9.26
C ILE A 132 5.94 9.95 9.95
N ASP A 133 6.96 10.78 10.16
CA ASP A 133 6.83 12.10 10.78
C ASP A 133 5.98 13.03 9.91
N PHE A 134 6.19 13.01 8.59
CA PHE A 134 5.34 13.74 7.65
C PHE A 134 3.88 13.28 7.69
N LEU A 135 3.63 11.97 7.72
CA LEU A 135 2.26 11.43 7.80
C LEU A 135 1.61 11.73 9.15
N LYS A 136 2.37 11.75 10.26
CA LYS A 136 1.88 12.17 11.58
C LYS A 136 1.51 13.66 11.60
N ASP A 137 2.25 14.53 10.91
CA ASP A 137 1.87 15.94 10.73
C ASP A 137 0.51 16.08 10.04
N LYS A 138 0.25 15.25 9.02
CA LYS A 138 -1.00 15.33 8.23
C LYS A 138 -2.20 14.64 8.87
N PHE A 139 -2.01 13.45 9.44
CA PHE A 139 -3.10 12.61 9.94
C PHE A 139 -3.17 12.53 11.47
N GLY A 140 -2.16 13.04 12.18
CA GLY A 140 -2.10 12.99 13.64
C GLY A 140 -2.14 11.56 14.18
N ASN A 141 -3.07 11.32 15.11
CA ASN A 141 -3.30 9.99 15.68
C ASN A 141 -4.05 9.03 14.73
N ARG A 142 -4.46 9.50 13.54
CA ARG A 142 -5.23 8.72 12.56
C ARG A 142 -4.35 8.01 11.52
N LEU A 143 -3.19 7.51 11.95
CA LEU A 143 -2.22 6.81 11.10
C LEU A 143 -2.08 5.35 11.53
N ILE A 144 -2.44 4.43 10.64
CA ILE A 144 -2.29 2.99 10.81
C ILE A 144 -1.05 2.57 10.01
N SER A 145 0.06 2.38 10.71
CA SER A 145 1.35 2.08 10.09
C SER A 145 2.29 1.49 11.11
N ARG A 146 3.26 0.71 10.65
CA ARG A 146 4.42 0.38 11.48
C ARG A 146 5.15 1.69 11.88
N PHE A 147 5.39 1.87 13.18
CA PHE A 147 5.86 3.10 13.84
C PHE A 147 4.86 4.29 13.88
N GLY A 148 3.63 4.05 13.43
CA GLY A 148 2.48 4.94 13.63
C GLY A 148 1.88 4.80 15.03
N PRO A 149 0.87 5.63 15.35
CA PRO A 149 0.10 5.55 16.60
C PRO A 149 -0.70 4.24 16.71
N VAL A 150 -1.09 3.63 15.59
CA VAL A 150 -1.76 2.33 15.51
C VAL A 150 -0.95 1.41 14.59
N ASN A 151 -0.74 0.15 15.00
CA ASN A 151 -0.01 -0.87 14.26
C ASN A 151 -0.63 -2.24 14.52
#